data_AF-X1ME40-F1
#
_entry.id   AF-X1ME40-F1
#
_cell.length_a   1.000
_cell.length_b   1.000
_cell.length_c   1.000
_cell.angle_alpha   90.00
_cell.angle_beta   90.00
_cell.angle_gamma   90.00
#
_symmetry.space_group_name_H-M   'P 1'
#
loop_
_entity.id
_entity.type
_entity.pdbx_description
1 polymer ?
#
loop_
_entity_poly.entity_id
_entity_poly.type
_entity_poly.pdbx_seq_one_letter_code
_entity_poly.pdbx_strand_id
1 'polypeptide(L)' 'RRFLGVEIETEYCLLAAKRLHLAELDTTIQGYSDGVFWERNTPNTLKTSPNRAQILSNRAATVKER' A
#
# COMPACT_ATOMS: atom_id res chain seq x y z
N ARG A 1 -5.65 -18.87 0.49
CA ARG A 1 -5.41 -19.05 -0.96
C ARG A 1 -4.63 -20.36 -1.14
N ARG A 2 -4.88 -21.16 -2.19
CA ARG A 2 -4.05 -22.33 -2.53
C ARG A 2 -3.46 -22.13 -3.92
N PHE A 3 -2.15 -22.00 -4.02
CA PHE A 3 -1.44 -21.81 -5.28
C PHE A 3 -0.12 -22.58 -5.26
N LEU A 4 0.41 -22.87 -6.46
CA LEU A 4 1.72 -23.48 -6.67
C LEU A 4 2.41 -22.72 -7.80
N GLY A 5 3.69 -22.40 -7.64
CA GLY A 5 4.52 -21.80 -8.67
C GLY A 5 5.78 -22.64 -8.89
N VAL A 6 6.21 -22.79 -10.14
CA VAL A 6 7.45 -23.46 -10.53
C VAL A 6 8.23 -22.48 -11.39
N GLU A 7 9.50 -22.28 -11.07
CA GLU A 7 10.39 -21.34 -11.75
C GLU A 7 11.79 -21.95 -11.83
N ILE A 8 12.47 -21.72 -12.96
CA ILE A 8 13.80 -22.26 -13.25
C ILE A 8 14.90 -21.28 -12.85
N GLU A 9 14.68 -19.98 -13.06
CA GLU A 9 15.68 -18.97 -12.76
C GLU A 9 15.70 -18.61 -11.27
N THR A 10 16.87 -18.75 -10.66
CA THR A 10 17.04 -18.58 -9.20
C THR A 10 16.64 -17.17 -8.74
N GLU A 11 16.96 -16.14 -9.53
CA GLU A 11 16.58 -14.76 -9.22
C GLU A 11 15.06 -14.60 -9.10
N TYR A 12 14.31 -15.21 -10.02
CA TYR A 12 12.86 -15.13 -10.02
C TYR A 12 12.22 -15.96 -8.91
N CYS A 13 12.81 -17.10 -8.54
CA CYS A 13 12.42 -17.85 -7.33
C CYS A 13 12.50 -16.97 -6.07
N LEU A 14 13.58 -16.21 -5.90
CA LEU A 14 13.78 -15.32 -4.75
C LEU A 14 12.80 -14.14 -4.76
N LEU A 15 12.57 -13.53 -5.92
CA LEU A 15 11.57 -12.46 -6.06
C LEU A 15 10.15 -12.95 -5.77
N ALA A 16 9.81 -14.16 -6.22
CA ALA A 16 8.52 -14.80 -5.91
C ALA A 16 8.37 -15.01 -4.40
N ALA A 17 9.38 -15.60 -3.74
CA ALA A 17 9.37 -15.80 -2.29
C ALA A 17 9.19 -14.48 -1.52
N LYS A 18 9.91 -13.42 -1.91
CA LYS A 18 9.74 -12.08 -1.33
C LYS A 18 8.31 -11.56 -1.48
N ARG A 19 7.70 -11.72 -2.66
CA ARG A 19 6.31 -11.30 -2.90
C ARG A 19 5.31 -12.10 -2.09
N LEU A 20 5.53 -13.40 -1.91
CA LEU A 20 4.68 -14.25 -1.06
C LEU A 20 4.73 -13.80 0.39
N HIS A 21 5.93 -13.57 0.92
CA HIS A 21 6.11 -13.07 2.28
C HIS A 21 5.40 -11.72 2.49
N LEU A 22 5.52 -10.80 1.54
CA LEU A 22 4.80 -9.51 1.62
C LEU A 22 3.28 -9.69 1.59
N ALA A 23 2.76 -10.63 0.79
CA ALA A 23 1.33 -10.91 0.70
C ALA A 23 0.75 -11.64 1.92
N GLU A 24 1.60 -12.32 2.70
CA GLU A 24 1.22 -12.89 4.01
C GLU A 24 1.06 -11.80 5.07
N LEU A 25 1.90 -10.76 5.02
CA LEU A 25 1.85 -9.63 5.95
C LEU A 25 0.79 -8.60 5.59
N ASP A 26 0.56 -8.37 4.30
CA ASP A 26 -0.41 -7.43 3.77
C ASP A 26 -1.28 -8.11 2.71
N THR A 27 -2.54 -8.38 3.07
CA THR A 27 -3.50 -9.04 2.19
C THR A 27 -4.20 -8.08 1.22
N THR A 28 -3.87 -6.79 1.24
CA THR A 28 -4.43 -5.82 0.30
C THR A 28 -4.05 -6.17 -1.14
N ILE A 29 -4.96 -5.89 -2.06
CA ILE A 29 -4.70 -6.09 -3.48
C ILE A 29 -4.15 -4.78 -4.03
N GLN A 30 -2.96 -4.82 -4.61
CA GLN A 30 -2.37 -3.63 -5.23
C GLN A 30 -3.31 -3.05 -6.28
N GLY A 31 -3.58 -1.75 -6.18
CA GLY A 31 -4.49 -1.05 -7.09
C GLY A 31 -5.97 -1.30 -6.80
N TYR A 32 -6.36 -1.93 -5.69
CA TYR A 32 -7.76 -2.02 -5.28
C TYR A 32 -8.01 -1.11 -4.08
N SER A 33 -8.88 -0.13 -4.24
CA SER A 33 -9.30 0.80 -3.19
C SER A 33 -10.75 1.22 -3.41
N ASP A 34 -11.49 1.44 -2.32
CA ASP A 34 -12.86 1.97 -2.35
C ASP A 34 -13.82 1.17 -3.26
N GLY A 35 -13.60 -0.15 -3.33
CA GLY A 35 -14.45 -1.05 -4.11
C GLY A 35 -14.10 -1.13 -5.61
N VAL A 36 -13.12 -0.35 -6.10
CA VAL A 36 -12.77 -0.27 -7.53
C VAL A 36 -11.27 -0.51 -7.78
N PHE A 37 -10.94 -0.89 -9.01
CA PHE A 37 -9.56 -1.05 -9.45
C PHE A 37 -9.00 0.25 -10.05
N TRP A 38 -7.79 0.60 -9.63
CA TRP A 38 -6.96 1.71 -10.06
C TRP A 38 -5.71 1.19 -10.79
N GLU A 39 -4.92 2.09 -11.39
CA GLU A 39 -3.68 1.70 -12.07
C GLU A 39 -2.71 0.99 -11.12
N ARG A 40 -2.18 -0.14 -11.58
CA ARG A 40 -1.18 -0.93 -10.85
C ARG A 40 0.21 -0.33 -11.06
N ASN A 41 1.13 -0.58 -10.13
CA ASN A 41 2.54 -0.20 -10.21
C ASN A 41 2.84 1.31 -10.33
N THR A 42 1.82 2.17 -10.31
CA THR A 42 1.99 3.61 -10.13
C THR A 42 2.33 3.89 -8.67
N PRO A 43 3.29 4.79 -8.36
CA PRO A 43 3.49 5.25 -7.00
C PRO A 43 2.16 5.75 -6.46
N ASN A 44 1.67 5.12 -5.40
CA ASN A 44 0.36 5.44 -4.85
C ASN A 44 0.40 6.85 -4.24
N THR A 45 0.08 7.88 -5.04
CA THR A 45 -0.17 9.24 -4.56
C THR A 45 -1.38 9.29 -3.63
N LEU A 46 -2.16 8.19 -3.58
CA LEU A 46 -3.35 7.99 -2.75
C LEU A 46 -3.08 7.30 -1.41
N LYS A 47 -1.83 7.26 -0.91
CA LYS A 47 -1.61 7.06 0.53
C LYS A 47 -2.11 8.31 1.28
N THR A 48 -3.42 8.49 1.28
CA THR A 48 -4.11 9.44 2.15
C THR A 48 -4.00 8.85 3.55
N SER A 49 -2.99 9.31 4.29
CA SER A 49 -2.93 9.12 5.73
C SER A 49 -4.31 9.38 6.33
N PRO A 50 -4.80 8.56 7.26
CA PRO A 50 -6.05 8.90 7.93
C PRO A 50 -5.85 10.27 8.58
N ASN A 51 -6.83 11.14 8.35
CA ASN A 51 -7.03 12.42 9.01
C ASN A 51 -6.29 13.67 8.47
N ARG A 52 -6.54 14.01 7.20
CA ARG A 52 -6.31 15.38 6.68
C ARG A 52 -7.14 16.44 7.45
N ALA A 53 -8.28 16.05 8.02
CA ALA A 53 -9.12 16.91 8.86
C ALA A 53 -8.45 17.26 10.21
N GLN A 54 -7.75 16.32 10.85
CA GLN A 54 -7.05 16.55 12.12
C GLN A 54 -5.81 17.44 11.98
N ILE A 55 -5.09 17.35 10.85
CA ILE A 55 -3.89 18.16 10.60
C ILE A 55 -4.27 19.64 10.38
N LEU A 56 -5.40 19.90 9.73
CA LEU A 56 -5.90 21.26 9.48
C LEU A 56 -6.51 21.90 10.74
N SER A 57 -7.17 21.12 11.60
CA SER A 57 -7.67 21.63 12.89
C SER A 57 -6.54 22.03 13.84
N ASN A 58 -5.44 21.28 13.86
CA ASN A 58 -4.29 21.57 14.72
C ASN A 58 -3.49 22.80 14.28
N ARG A 59 -3.46 23.11 12.97
CA ARG A 59 -2.80 24.33 12.46
C ARG A 59 -3.57 25.61 12.78
N ALA A 60 -4.91 25.55 12.82
CA ALA A 60 -5.73 26.70 13.18
C ALA A 60 -5.58 27.10 14.66
N ALA A 61 -5.27 26.14 15.54
CA ALA A 61 -5.06 26.39 16.97
C ALA A 61 -3.73 27.11 17.26
N THR A 62 -2.65 26.82 16.52
CA THR A 62 -1.31 27.39 16.78
C THR A 62 -1.15 28.85 16.34
N VAL A 63 -1.99 29.33 15.41
CA VAL A 63 -1.90 30.72 14.91
C VAL A 63 -2.61 31.73 15.82
N LYS A 64 -3.38 31.27 16.82
CA LYS A 64 -4.15 32.16 17.71
C LYS A 64 -3.40 32.60 18.98
N GLU A 65 -2.18 32.15 19.20
CA GLU A 65 -1.33 32.48 20.37
C GLU A 65 -0.05 33.26 20.02
N ARG A 66 -0.07 34.08 18.95
CA ARG A 66 0.95 35.11 18.74
C ARG A 66 0.31 36.47 18.50
#